data_AF-A0ABD2MY96-F1
#
_entry.id   AF-A0ABD2MY96-F1
#
_cell.length_a   1.000
_cell.length_b   1.000
_cell.length_c   1.000
_cell.angle_alpha   90.00
_cell.angle_beta   90.00
_cell.angle_gamma   90.00
#
_symmetry.space_group_name_H-M   'P 1'
#
loop_
_entity.id
_entity.type
_entity.pdbx_description
1 polymer ?
#
loop_
_entity_poly.entity_id
_entity_poly.type
_entity_poly.pdbx_seq_one_letter_code
_entity_poly.pdbx_strand_id
1 'polypeptide(L)'
;MGNITIDCLNDCLSILFAEDAVVSVECENLDVALGLGGRVRERASEWFSGNGLSMSVDRTKEVVFSLRPTDCSTVGFLGLHLDTHLTWSVHIDHLSSKLSRNIYVLRNLSISRFARPI
;
A
#
# COMPACT_ATOMS: atom_id res chain seq x y z
N MET A 1 14.87 15.27 -14.85
CA MET A 1 13.61 14.54 -14.56
C MET A 1 12.82 15.42 -13.62
N GLY A 2 11.79 16.09 -14.13
CA GLY A 2 10.97 16.98 -13.31
C GLY A 2 10.14 16.16 -12.34
N ASN A 3 10.04 16.59 -11.08
CA ASN A 3 9.07 16.04 -10.16
C ASN A 3 7.69 16.31 -10.76
N ILE A 4 6.98 15.24 -11.12
CA ILE A 4 5.58 15.34 -11.51
C ILE A 4 4.82 15.47 -10.18
N THR A 5 4.38 16.67 -9.85
CA THR A 5 3.45 16.90 -8.74
C THR A 5 2.04 16.89 -9.28
N ILE A 6 1.10 16.29 -8.52
CA ILE A 6 -0.32 16.44 -8.80
C ILE A 6 -0.72 17.82 -8.27
N ASP A 7 -0.46 18.86 -9.07
CA ASP A 7 -0.68 20.29 -8.71
C ASP A 7 -2.15 20.65 -8.49
N CYS A 8 -3.11 19.74 -8.71
CA CYS A 8 -4.53 20.00 -8.54
C CYS A 8 -5.04 19.91 -7.08
N LEU A 9 -4.15 19.70 -6.10
CA LEU A 9 -4.50 19.38 -4.72
C LEU A 9 -3.67 20.21 -3.71
N ASN A 10 -4.06 21.46 -3.49
CA ASN A 10 -3.36 22.40 -2.59
C ASN A 10 -3.30 21.99 -1.11
N ASP A 11 -3.92 20.87 -0.70
CA ASP A 11 -3.98 20.40 0.68
C ASP A 11 -3.76 18.87 0.79
N CYS A 12 -3.07 18.27 -0.20
CA CYS A 12 -2.82 16.82 -0.21
C CYS A 12 -1.35 16.51 -0.40
N LEU A 13 -0.88 15.49 0.31
CA LEU A 13 0.42 14.89 0.03
C LEU A 13 0.25 13.98 -1.19
N SER A 14 0.98 14.27 -2.27
CA SER A 14 1.08 13.38 -3.43
C SER A 14 2.48 12.80 -3.55
N ILE A 15 2.56 11.48 -3.73
CA ILE A 15 3.81 10.75 -3.94
C ILE A 15 3.63 9.95 -5.23
N LEU A 16 4.54 10.15 -6.18
CA LEU A 16 4.61 9.36 -7.40
C LEU A 16 5.86 8.49 -7.38
N PHE A 17 5.70 7.20 -7.67
CA PHE A 17 6.80 6.26 -7.73
C PHE A 17 6.58 5.29 -8.89
N ALA A 18 7.41 5.41 -9.93
CA ALA A 18 7.27 4.65 -11.17
C ALA A 18 5.83 4.74 -11.74
N GLU A 19 5.08 3.65 -11.72
CA GLU A 19 3.70 3.57 -12.19
C GLU A 19 2.65 3.80 -11.09
N ASP A 20 3.09 3.86 -9.82
CA ASP A 20 2.22 4.04 -8.67
C ASP A 20 2.09 5.51 -8.27
N ALA A 21 0.88 5.88 -7.85
CA ALA A 21 0.56 7.17 -7.29
C ALA A 21 -0.15 7.01 -5.95
N VAL A 22 0.30 7.76 -4.96
CA VAL A 22 -0.35 7.87 -3.65
C VAL A 22 -0.79 9.30 -3.47
N VAL A 23 -2.03 9.46 -3.03
CA VAL A 23 -2.58 10.75 -2.63
C VAL A 23 -3.17 10.60 -1.24
N SER A 24 -2.76 11.47 -0.33
CA SER A 24 -3.14 11.43 1.08
C SER A 24 -3.77 12.76 1.49
N VAL A 25 -4.83 12.64 2.29
CA VAL A 25 -5.55 13.74 2.95
C VAL A 25 -5.49 13.54 4.45
N GLU A 26 -5.36 14.64 5.19
CA GLU A 26 -5.39 14.64 6.65
C GLU A 26 -6.61 15.43 7.15
N CYS A 27 -7.32 14.87 8.12
CA CYS A 27 -8.52 15.46 8.71
C CYS A 27 -8.76 14.96 10.13
N GLU A 28 -9.36 15.80 10.98
CA GLU A 28 -9.74 15.44 12.35
C GLU A 28 -11.01 14.58 12.42
N ASN A 29 -11.90 14.72 11.42
CA ASN A 29 -13.18 14.03 11.36
C ASN A 29 -13.17 13.00 10.22
N LEU A 30 -13.57 11.77 10.54
CA LEU A 30 -13.58 10.65 9.60
C LEU A 30 -14.55 10.86 8.42
N ASP A 31 -15.75 11.36 8.67
CA ASP A 31 -16.75 11.61 7.61
C ASP A 31 -16.25 12.67 6.63
N VAL A 32 -15.60 13.71 7.17
CA VAL A 32 -14.96 14.75 6.36
C VAL A 32 -13.79 14.17 5.56
N ALA A 33 -12.96 13.33 6.18
CA ALA A 33 -11.84 12.67 5.52
C ALA A 33 -12.30 11.78 4.36
N LEU A 34 -13.37 11.00 4.55
CA LEU A 34 -13.96 10.15 3.51
C LEU A 34 -14.54 10.99 2.36
N GLY A 35 -15.26 12.07 2.69
CA GLY A 35 -15.79 13.00 1.69
C GLY A 35 -14.69 13.68 0.87
N LEU A 36 -13.60 14.09 1.53
CA LEU A 36 -12.43 14.65 0.85
C LEU A 36 -11.71 13.59 0.01
N GLY A 37 -11.52 12.38 0.54
CA GLY A 37 -10.93 11.26 -0.22
C GLY A 37 -11.66 11.00 -1.54
N GLY A 38 -13.00 11.00 -1.52
CA GLY A 38 -13.81 10.88 -2.74
C GLY A 38 -13.56 12.00 -3.75
N ARG A 39 -13.54 13.26 -3.29
CA ARG A 39 -13.25 14.43 -4.15
C ARG A 39 -11.84 14.41 -4.71
N VAL A 40 -10.87 13.98 -3.90
CA VAL A 40 -9.47 13.87 -4.29
C VAL A 40 -9.29 12.78 -5.34
N ARG A 41 -9.98 11.64 -5.19
CA ARG A 41 -9.98 10.57 -6.20
C ARG A 41 -10.56 11.05 -7.54
N GLU A 42 -11.64 11.83 -7.52
CA GLU A 42 -12.23 12.40 -8.73
C GLU A 42 -11.25 13.37 -9.41
N ARG A 43 -10.67 14.32 -8.67
CA ARG A 43 -9.67 15.25 -9.20
C ARG A 43 -8.41 14.56 -9.72
N ALA A 44 -7.94 13.52 -9.03
CA ALA A 44 -6.82 12.72 -9.51
C ALA A 44 -7.18 12.05 -10.84
N SER A 45 -8.39 11.50 -10.96
CA SER A 45 -8.88 10.91 -12.22
C SER A 45 -8.91 11.91 -13.37
N GLU A 46 -9.42 13.12 -13.12
CA GLU A 46 -9.43 14.20 -14.10
C GLU A 46 -8.01 14.59 -14.52
N TRP A 47 -7.11 14.74 -13.54
CA TRP A 47 -5.71 15.08 -13.81
C TRP A 47 -5.00 13.99 -14.61
N PHE A 48 -5.17 12.71 -14.26
CA PHE A 48 -4.61 11.61 -15.03
C PHE A 48 -5.13 11.61 -16.48
N SER A 49 -6.46 11.70 -16.65
CA SER A 49 -7.07 11.69 -17.99
C SER A 49 -6.65 12.89 -18.84
N GLY A 50 -6.56 14.09 -18.25
CA GLY A 50 -6.08 15.30 -18.93
C GLY A 50 -4.61 15.23 -19.37
N ASN A 51 -3.81 14.37 -18.73
CA ASN A 51 -2.41 14.13 -19.09
C ASN A 51 -2.21 12.87 -19.95
N GLY A 52 -3.29 12.26 -20.45
CA GLY A 52 -3.22 11.05 -21.27
C GLY A 52 -2.86 9.78 -20.49
N LEU A 53 -3.02 9.80 -19.16
CA LEU A 53 -2.81 8.65 -18.27
C LEU A 53 -4.17 8.01 -17.93
N SER A 54 -4.21 6.68 -17.88
CA SER A 54 -5.42 5.93 -17.49
C SER A 54 -5.33 5.43 -16.06
N MET A 55 -6.20 5.90 -15.17
CA MET A 55 -6.31 5.37 -13.81
C MET A 55 -7.27 4.18 -13.76
N SER A 56 -6.86 3.05 -13.19
CA SER A 56 -7.70 1.86 -13.06
C SER A 56 -8.42 1.84 -11.72
N VAL A 57 -9.73 2.08 -11.72
CA VAL A 57 -10.56 2.12 -10.50
C VAL A 57 -10.44 0.83 -9.68
N ASP A 58 -10.39 -0.34 -10.32
CA ASP A 58 -10.31 -1.64 -9.62
C ASP A 58 -8.97 -1.86 -8.89
N ARG A 59 -7.91 -1.23 -9.41
CA ARG A 59 -6.56 -1.33 -8.85
C ARG A 59 -6.31 -0.25 -7.80
N THR A 60 -7.01 0.88 -7.87
CA THR A 60 -6.96 1.90 -6.82
C THR A 60 -7.37 1.29 -5.49
N LYS A 61 -6.49 1.42 -4.50
CA LYS A 61 -6.76 1.00 -3.13
C LYS A 61 -6.89 2.23 -2.25
N GLU A 62 -7.91 2.23 -1.41
CA GLU A 62 -8.15 3.26 -0.41
C GLU A 62 -7.89 2.66 0.97
N VAL A 63 -7.23 3.43 1.83
CA VAL A 63 -6.98 3.05 3.21
C VAL A 63 -7.12 4.28 4.08
N VAL A 64 -7.79 4.10 5.21
CA VAL A 64 -7.90 5.12 6.25
C VAL A 64 -6.96 4.73 7.37
N PHE A 65 -6.20 5.70 7.89
CA PHE A 65 -5.42 5.54 9.11
C PHE A 65 -6.05 6.35 10.22
N SER A 66 -6.29 5.72 11.38
CA SER A 66 -6.93 6.36 12.52
C SER A 66 -6.33 5.87 13.83
N LEU A 67 -6.09 6.80 14.75
CA LEU A 67 -5.74 6.47 16.14
C LEU A 67 -6.97 6.06 16.97
N ARG A 68 -8.16 6.45 16.53
CA ARG A 68 -9.43 6.03 17.16
C ARG A 68 -9.83 4.67 16.61
N PRO A 69 -10.45 3.80 17.43
CA PRO A 69 -10.96 2.52 16.94
C PRO A 69 -11.91 2.72 15.77
N THR A 70 -11.60 2.07 14.65
CA THR A 70 -12.38 2.07 13.41
C THR A 70 -12.36 0.65 12.87
N ASP A 71 -13.20 0.34 11.88
CA ASP A 71 -13.16 -0.98 11.24
C ASP A 71 -11.77 -1.24 10.66
N CYS A 72 -11.15 -2.33 11.11
CA CYS A 72 -9.79 -2.66 10.73
C CYS A 72 -9.80 -3.25 9.31
N SER A 73 -9.25 -2.51 8.36
CA SER A 73 -9.00 -2.95 6.99
C SER A 73 -7.50 -3.13 6.78
N THR A 74 -7.13 -4.09 5.95
CA THR A 74 -5.73 -4.31 5.54
C THR A 74 -5.60 -4.11 4.05
N VAL A 75 -4.59 -3.34 3.63
CA VAL A 75 -4.31 -3.04 2.24
C VAL A 75 -2.90 -3.49 1.86
N GLY A 76 -2.76 -4.04 0.66
CA GLY A 76 -1.46 -4.33 0.06
C GLY A 76 -0.88 -3.09 -0.61
N PHE A 77 0.29 -2.64 -0.19
CA PHE A 77 0.99 -1.49 -0.80
C PHE A 77 2.49 -1.76 -0.91
N LEU A 78 3.05 -1.74 -2.12
CA LEU A 78 4.47 -2.03 -2.40
C LEU A 78 5.01 -3.31 -1.73
N GLY A 79 4.16 -4.34 -1.60
CA GLY A 79 4.51 -5.61 -0.94
C GLY A 79 4.38 -5.61 0.59
N LEU A 80 3.98 -4.49 1.19
CA LEU A 80 3.60 -4.37 2.59
C LEU A 80 2.10 -4.64 2.77
N HIS A 81 1.73 -5.16 3.93
CA HIS A 81 0.33 -5.25 4.36
C HIS A 81 0.13 -4.19 5.43
N LEU A 82 -0.57 -3.10 5.10
CA LEU A 82 -0.82 -2.00 6.01
C LEU A 82 -2.21 -2.15 6.60
N ASP A 83 -2.33 -2.12 7.92
CA ASP A 83 -3.62 -2.10 8.60
C ASP A 83 -4.00 -0.67 9.04
N THR A 84 -5.30 -0.44 9.18
CA THR A 84 -5.91 0.86 9.58
C THR A 84 -5.29 1.48 10.83
N HIS A 85 -4.82 0.65 11.77
CA HIS A 85 -4.22 1.10 13.03
C HIS A 85 -2.68 0.99 13.04
N LEU A 86 -2.07 0.64 11.91
CA LEU A 86 -0.62 0.43 11.77
C LEU A 86 -0.05 -0.45 12.89
N THR A 87 -0.77 -1.51 13.24
CA THR A 87 -0.34 -2.54 14.20
C THR A 87 0.72 -3.46 13.60
N TRP A 88 0.77 -3.56 12.27
CA TRP A 88 1.68 -4.41 11.49
C TRP A 88 1.52 -5.91 11.72
N SER A 89 0.53 -6.34 12.51
CA SER A 89 0.32 -7.73 12.91
C SER A 89 0.22 -8.69 11.70
N VAL A 90 -0.68 -8.40 10.77
CA VAL A 90 -0.89 -9.18 9.55
C VAL A 90 0.39 -9.26 8.70
N HIS A 91 1.14 -8.17 8.63
CA HIS A 91 2.39 -8.14 7.88
C HIS A 91 3.48 -8.99 8.53
N ILE A 92 3.62 -8.87 9.85
CA ILE A 92 4.61 -9.63 10.64
C ILE A 92 4.33 -11.12 10.54
N ASP A 93 3.07 -11.56 10.64
CA ASP A 93 2.68 -12.96 10.52
C ASP A 93 3.00 -13.52 9.12
N HIS A 94 2.70 -12.75 8.08
CA HIS A 94 3.04 -13.10 6.69
C HIS A 94 4.55 -13.24 6.49
N LEU A 95 5.34 -12.30 7.01
CA LEU A 95 6.79 -12.36 6.94
C LEU A 95 7.34 -13.56 7.73
N SER A 96 6.88 -13.76 8.95
CA SER A 96 7.29 -14.86 9.83
C SER A 96 7.05 -16.23 9.17
N SER A 97 5.86 -16.41 8.57
CA SER A 97 5.51 -17.63 7.84
C SER A 97 6.39 -17.85 6.61
N LYS A 98 6.62 -16.81 5.81
CA LYS A 98 7.51 -16.88 4.64
C LYS A 98 8.95 -17.21 5.02
N LEU A 99 9.48 -16.55 6.05
CA LEU A 99 10.83 -16.78 6.55
C LEU A 99 10.98 -18.19 7.09
N SER A 100 10.03 -18.66 7.88
CA SER A 100 10.03 -20.03 8.43
C SER A 100 10.07 -21.08 7.32
N ARG A 101 9.26 -20.91 6.27
CA ARG A 101 9.27 -21.79 5.10
C ARG A 101 10.61 -21.76 4.36
N ASN A 102 11.17 -20.57 4.15
CA ASN A 102 12.45 -20.43 3.45
C ASN A 102 13.60 -21.05 4.25
N ILE A 103 13.64 -20.82 5.57
CA ILE A 103 14.62 -21.44 6.47
C ILE A 103 14.51 -22.97 6.41
N TYR A 104 13.29 -23.50 6.45
CA TYR A 104 13.06 -24.94 6.34
C TYR A 104 13.61 -25.51 5.03
N VAL A 105 13.31 -24.87 3.89
CA VAL A 105 13.81 -25.28 2.58
C VAL A 105 15.34 -25.22 2.53
N LEU A 106 15.95 -24.13 2.99
CA LEU A 106 17.41 -23.97 3.04
C LEU A 106 18.07 -25.04 3.91
N ARG A 107 17.47 -25.36 5.06
CA ARG A 107 17.93 -26.44 5.95
C ARG A 107 17.86 -27.79 5.25
N ASN A 108 16.76 -28.09 4.56
CA ASN A 108 16.60 -29.37 3.85
C ASN A 108 17.57 -29.51 2.68
N LEU A 109 17.81 -28.44 1.93
CA LEU A 109 18.80 -28.42 0.85
C LEU A 109 20.23 -28.61 1.38
N SER A 110 20.57 -27.94 2.49
CA SER A 110 21.85 -28.13 3.16
C SER A 110 22.07 -29.58 3.56
N ILE A 111 21.07 -30.21 4.19
CA ILE A 111 21.13 -31.62 4.61
C ILE A 111 21.29 -32.56 3.40
N SER A 112 20.54 -32.32 2.32
CA SER A 112 20.61 -33.15 1.11
C SER A 112 22.00 -33.16 0.45
N ARG A 113 22.78 -32.09 0.60
CA ARG A 113 24.15 -31.98 0.07
C ARG A 113 25.16 -32.87 0.81
N PHE A 114 24.86 -33.28 2.05
CA PHE A 114 25.71 -34.16 2.85
C PHE A 114 25.27 -35.64 2.83
N ALA A 115 24.07 -35.94 2.31
CA ALA A 115 23.65 -37.30 2.02
C ALA A 115 24.27 -37.76 0.69
N ARG A 116 25.54 -38.19 0.70
CA ARG A 116 26.10 -38.95 -0.44
C ARG A 116 25.54 -40.38 -0.41
N PRO A 117 25.12 -40.97 -1.54
CA PRO A 117 24.81 -42.40 -1.58
C PRO A 117 26.09 -43.21 -1.38
N ILE A 118 25.99 -44.28 -0.59
CA ILE A 118 27.02 -45.31 -0.39
C ILE A 118 27.09 -46.17 -1.64
#